data_AF-A0A671LS23-F1
#
_entry.id   AF-A0A671LS23-F1
#
_cell.length_a   1.000
_cell.length_b   1.000
_cell.length_c   1.000
_cell.angle_alpha   90.00
_cell.angle_beta   90.00
_cell.angle_gamma   90.00
#
_symmetry.space_group_name_H-M   'P 1'
#
loop_
_entity.id
_entity.type
_entity.pdbx_description
1 polymer ?
#
loop_
_entity_poly.entity_id
_entity_poly.type
_entity_poly.pdbx_seq_one_letter_code
_entity_poly.pdbx_strand_id
1 'polypeptide(L)'
;MAKPQQTNRYYKSLNIRVALIRLEIWNDQDKITVTNNPYSTLGAFLAWRRKQLPNDNAQLVTGVSFQGTIIGLAPLKAMCSEYQSGGVNSDHSNSAVGVAATMAHEMGHNFGMSHDSPGCCLAQPEDGDFPFLVNRHFKINSLKRYLSSGGGKCLFNPPNTRVMYGGQRCGNGYLEEGEECDCGEVEVRREFHCFPSHLLPRCDFD
;
A
#
# COMPACT_ATOMS: atom_id res chain seq x y z
N MET A 1 -11.51 -3.73 -9.23
CA MET A 1 -10.11 -3.32 -9.54
C MET A 1 -9.71 -1.94 -8.99
N ALA A 2 -10.56 -1.22 -8.22
CA ALA A 2 -10.22 0.09 -7.64
C ALA A 2 -9.35 0.05 -6.36
N LYS A 3 -9.01 -1.14 -5.85
CA LYS A 3 -8.43 -1.33 -4.50
C LYS A 3 -7.05 -0.66 -4.30
N PRO A 4 -6.08 -0.78 -5.24
CA PRO A 4 -4.73 -0.21 -5.04
C PRO A 4 -4.70 1.33 -5.01
N GLN A 5 -5.54 1.99 -5.81
CA GLN A 5 -5.61 3.46 -5.86
C GLN A 5 -6.14 4.06 -4.54
N GLN A 6 -7.00 3.34 -3.83
CA GLN A 6 -7.54 3.78 -2.54
C GLN A 6 -6.47 3.74 -1.42
N THR A 7 -5.49 2.84 -1.50
CA THR A 7 -4.40 2.73 -0.51
C THR A 7 -3.59 4.03 -0.41
N ASN A 8 -3.36 4.72 -1.53
CA ASN A 8 -2.62 5.99 -1.55
C ASN A 8 -3.27 7.09 -0.69
N ARG A 9 -4.60 7.09 -0.58
CA ARG A 9 -5.32 8.09 0.23
C ARG A 9 -4.95 8.01 1.72
N TYR A 10 -4.67 6.82 2.23
CA TYR A 10 -4.31 6.61 3.64
C TYR A 10 -2.88 7.09 3.96
N TYR A 11 -1.97 7.07 2.98
CA TYR A 11 -0.56 7.41 3.17
C TYR A 11 -0.20 8.85 2.79
N LYS A 12 -1.10 9.59 2.13
CA LYS A 12 -0.87 10.98 1.68
C LYS A 12 -0.41 11.91 2.81
N SER A 13 -1.05 11.85 3.98
CA SER A 13 -0.70 12.68 5.16
C SER A 13 0.65 12.34 5.78
N LEU A 14 1.19 11.15 5.47
CA LEU A 14 2.46 10.63 5.98
C LEU A 14 3.63 10.88 5.01
N ASN A 15 3.38 11.59 3.91
CA ASN A 15 4.35 11.82 2.84
C ASN A 15 4.93 10.50 2.27
N ILE A 16 4.08 9.46 2.20
CA ILE A 16 4.39 8.17 1.59
C ILE A 16 3.49 8.02 0.37
N ARG A 17 4.05 7.54 -0.75
CA ARG A 17 3.32 7.24 -1.98
C ARG A 17 3.52 5.78 -2.34
N VAL A 18 2.42 5.08 -2.60
CA VAL A 18 2.40 3.66 -3.00
C VAL A 18 2.27 3.60 -4.52
N ALA A 19 3.34 3.16 -5.17
CA ALA A 19 3.37 2.89 -6.60
C ALA A 19 3.04 1.42 -6.85
N LEU A 20 2.00 1.13 -7.63
CA LEU A 20 1.70 -0.24 -8.05
C LEU A 20 2.57 -0.59 -9.28
N ILE A 21 3.69 -1.27 -9.06
CA ILE A 21 4.63 -1.67 -10.14
C ILE A 21 4.34 -3.05 -10.73
N ARG A 22 3.48 -3.84 -10.09
CA ARG A 22 3.10 -5.19 -10.52
C ARG A 22 1.76 -5.59 -9.92
N LEU A 23 0.91 -6.16 -10.77
CA LEU A 23 -0.32 -6.83 -10.37
C LEU A 23 -0.31 -8.23 -10.98
N GLU A 24 -0.51 -9.24 -10.16
CA GLU A 24 -0.62 -10.64 -10.60
C GLU A 24 -1.95 -11.20 -10.12
N ILE A 25 -2.65 -11.89 -11.02
CA ILE A 25 -3.93 -12.56 -10.73
C ILE A 25 -3.75 -14.03 -11.05
N TRP A 26 -3.93 -14.88 -10.03
CA TRP A 26 -3.77 -16.34 -10.14
C TRP A 26 -5.05 -16.98 -10.70
N ASN A 27 -5.28 -16.82 -12.00
CA ASN A 27 -6.48 -17.32 -12.68
C ASN A 27 -6.44 -18.83 -12.98
N ASP A 28 -5.25 -19.43 -12.98
CA ASP A 28 -5.03 -20.85 -13.25
C ASP A 28 -5.06 -21.68 -11.96
N GLN A 29 -4.21 -21.31 -11.01
CA GLN A 29 -4.10 -21.94 -9.70
C GLN A 29 -3.32 -21.04 -8.75
N ASP A 30 -3.60 -21.15 -7.45
CA ASP A 30 -2.84 -20.46 -6.43
C ASP A 30 -1.36 -20.85 -6.48
N LYS A 31 -0.46 -19.87 -6.40
CA LYS A 31 1.00 -20.13 -6.39
C LYS A 31 1.52 -20.53 -5.01
N ILE A 32 0.66 -20.49 -4.00
CA ILE A 32 0.90 -20.90 -2.62
C ILE A 32 -0.33 -21.62 -2.09
N THR A 33 -0.18 -22.38 -1.01
CA THR A 33 -1.35 -22.86 -0.26
C THR A 33 -1.94 -21.72 0.56
N VAL A 34 -3.16 -21.31 0.20
CA VAL A 34 -3.96 -20.34 0.97
C VAL A 34 -4.89 -21.11 1.91
N THR A 35 -4.80 -20.81 3.22
CA THR A 35 -5.64 -21.45 4.24
C THR A 35 -6.36 -20.41 5.10
N ASN A 36 -7.33 -20.84 5.90
CA ASN A 36 -7.98 -19.99 6.89
C ASN A 36 -7.04 -19.61 8.06
N ASN A 37 -5.86 -20.21 8.19
CA ASN A 37 -4.85 -19.78 9.15
C ASN A 37 -4.01 -18.65 8.51
N PRO A 38 -4.13 -17.38 8.98
CA PRO A 38 -3.43 -16.25 8.38
C PRO A 38 -1.91 -16.35 8.55
N TYR A 39 -1.42 -17.01 9.61
CA TYR A 39 0.02 -17.19 9.83
C TYR A 39 0.64 -18.14 8.80
N SER A 40 -0.03 -19.26 8.52
CA SER A 40 0.41 -20.22 7.50
C SER A 40 0.40 -19.59 6.11
N THR A 41 -0.68 -18.88 5.78
CA THR A 41 -0.83 -18.18 4.49
C THR A 41 0.22 -17.07 4.33
N LEU A 42 0.47 -16.25 5.37
CA LEU A 42 1.51 -15.22 5.35
C LEU A 42 2.90 -15.82 5.14
N GLY A 43 3.23 -16.90 5.85
CA GLY A 43 4.51 -17.59 5.71
C GLY A 43 4.74 -18.11 4.29
N ALA A 44 3.73 -18.76 3.71
CA ALA A 44 3.78 -19.26 2.34
C ALA A 44 3.91 -18.10 1.32
N PHE A 45 3.15 -17.03 1.49
CA PHE A 45 3.18 -15.85 0.62
C PHE A 45 4.55 -15.15 0.64
N LEU A 46 5.12 -14.92 1.81
CA LEU A 46 6.44 -14.30 1.92
C LEU A 46 7.54 -15.20 1.32
N ALA A 47 7.44 -16.53 1.50
CA ALA A 47 8.37 -17.46 0.86
C ALA A 47 8.27 -17.45 -0.68
N TRP A 48 7.06 -17.27 -1.22
CA TRP A 48 6.83 -17.10 -2.65
C TRP A 48 7.35 -15.75 -3.16
N ARG A 49 7.08 -14.65 -2.43
CA ARG A 49 7.49 -13.29 -2.77
C ARG A 49 9.01 -13.21 -2.98
N ARG A 50 9.79 -13.89 -2.14
CA ARG A 50 11.27 -13.93 -2.23
C ARG A 50 11.80 -14.43 -3.57
N LYS A 51 11.01 -15.19 -4.33
CA LYS A 51 11.37 -15.73 -5.64
C LYS A 51 10.92 -14.83 -6.80
N GLN A 52 10.21 -13.75 -6.49
CA GLN A 52 9.67 -12.83 -7.48
C GLN A 52 10.65 -11.72 -7.83
N LEU A 53 10.31 -10.98 -8.89
CA LEU A 53 11.05 -9.80 -9.29
C LEU A 53 11.09 -8.75 -8.16
N PRO A 54 12.18 -7.95 -8.07
CA PRO A 54 12.37 -6.97 -7.01
C PRO A 54 11.17 -6.05 -6.80
N ASN A 55 10.77 -5.87 -5.55
CA ASN A 55 9.73 -4.96 -5.08
C ASN A 55 10.01 -4.59 -3.62
N ASP A 56 9.60 -3.39 -3.22
CA ASP A 56 9.80 -2.91 -1.84
C ASP A 56 8.92 -3.64 -0.83
N ASN A 57 7.69 -3.98 -1.26
CA ASN A 57 6.65 -4.64 -0.48
C ASN A 57 5.68 -5.38 -1.42
N ALA A 58 5.05 -6.45 -0.95
CA ALA A 58 3.94 -7.10 -1.68
C ALA A 58 2.77 -7.42 -0.74
N GLN A 59 1.55 -7.29 -1.24
CA GLN A 59 0.32 -7.60 -0.51
C GLN A 59 -0.49 -8.65 -1.26
N LEU A 60 -0.84 -9.75 -0.59
CA LEU A 60 -1.79 -10.73 -1.11
C LEU A 60 -3.21 -10.30 -0.72
N VAL A 61 -4.13 -10.35 -1.68
CA VAL A 61 -5.58 -10.25 -1.42
C VAL A 61 -6.19 -11.61 -1.75
N THR A 62 -6.93 -12.19 -0.82
CA THR A 62 -7.53 -13.53 -0.97
C THR A 62 -9.03 -13.51 -0.65
N GLY A 63 -9.82 -14.30 -1.39
CA GLY A 63 -11.22 -14.54 -1.07
C GLY A 63 -11.43 -15.50 0.12
N VAL A 64 -10.36 -16.10 0.64
CA VAL A 64 -10.44 -16.97 1.83
C VAL A 64 -10.63 -16.11 3.08
N SER A 65 -11.65 -16.43 3.87
CA SER A 65 -11.84 -15.85 5.20
C SER A 65 -10.87 -16.50 6.19
N PHE A 66 -10.14 -15.67 6.93
CA PHE A 66 -9.25 -16.17 7.98
C PHE A 66 -10.04 -16.50 9.25
N GLN A 67 -9.44 -17.34 10.10
CA GLN A 67 -10.06 -17.81 11.34
C GLN A 67 -10.26 -16.68 12.35
N GLY A 68 -11.43 -16.66 12.98
CA GLY A 68 -11.78 -15.66 14.00
C GLY A 68 -12.13 -14.31 13.37
N THR A 69 -11.61 -13.23 13.95
CA THR A 69 -11.87 -11.84 13.52
C THR A 69 -10.70 -11.22 12.76
N ILE A 70 -9.73 -12.05 12.34
CA ILE A 70 -8.55 -11.59 11.60
C ILE A 70 -8.94 -11.37 10.15
N ILE A 71 -8.74 -10.16 9.64
CA ILE A 71 -9.01 -9.79 8.24
C ILE A 71 -7.73 -9.46 7.46
N GLY A 72 -6.60 -9.35 8.15
CA GLY A 72 -5.28 -9.13 7.57
C GLY A 72 -4.17 -9.53 8.53
N LEU A 73 -2.96 -9.74 8.01
CA LEU A 73 -1.77 -10.00 8.82
C LEU A 73 -0.50 -9.58 8.08
N ALA A 74 0.38 -8.87 8.78
CA ALA A 74 1.70 -8.48 8.30
C ALA A 74 2.78 -8.45 9.40
N PRO A 75 4.06 -8.69 9.06
CA PRO A 75 5.16 -8.55 10.01
C PRO A 75 5.43 -7.09 10.37
N LEU A 76 5.71 -6.84 11.65
CA LEU A 76 6.04 -5.51 12.16
C LEU A 76 7.48 -5.09 11.76
N LYS A 77 7.68 -3.83 11.35
CA LYS A 77 9.00 -3.24 10.99
C LYS A 77 9.72 -3.95 9.83
N ALA A 78 8.97 -4.57 8.94
CA ALA A 78 9.51 -5.39 7.85
C ALA A 78 9.55 -4.70 6.47
N MET A 79 9.24 -3.41 6.37
CA MET A 79 9.36 -2.68 5.11
C MET A 79 10.78 -2.80 4.52
N CYS A 80 10.90 -3.03 3.21
CA CYS A 80 12.17 -3.32 2.51
C CYS A 80 12.88 -4.62 2.88
N SER A 81 12.37 -5.42 3.83
CA SER A 81 12.94 -6.73 4.12
C SER A 81 12.78 -7.66 2.92
N GLU A 82 13.87 -8.26 2.47
CA GLU A 82 13.84 -9.31 1.44
C GLU A 82 12.89 -10.45 1.86
N TYR A 83 12.87 -10.79 3.15
CA TYR A 83 12.18 -11.96 3.67
C TYR A 83 10.76 -11.68 4.16
N GLN A 84 10.51 -10.47 4.67
CA GLN A 84 9.32 -10.20 5.48
C GLN A 84 8.49 -9.01 4.97
N SER A 85 8.90 -8.33 3.90
CA SER A 85 8.17 -7.15 3.43
C SER A 85 6.89 -7.50 2.68
N GLY A 86 5.81 -7.68 3.41
CA GLY A 86 4.50 -7.87 2.85
C GLY A 86 3.42 -8.18 3.88
N GLY A 87 2.24 -8.50 3.38
CA GLY A 87 1.07 -8.83 4.17
C GLY A 87 0.06 -9.63 3.38
N VAL A 88 -0.90 -10.22 4.09
CA VAL A 88 -2.03 -10.95 3.53
C VAL A 88 -3.32 -10.30 4.00
N ASN A 89 -4.32 -10.18 3.12
CA ASN A 89 -5.55 -9.45 3.36
C ASN A 89 -6.73 -10.26 2.82
N SER A 90 -7.76 -10.46 3.65
CA SER A 90 -8.99 -11.10 3.21
C SER A 90 -9.87 -10.10 2.46
N ASP A 91 -10.52 -10.52 1.39
CA ASP A 91 -11.51 -9.74 0.64
C ASP A 91 -12.87 -9.74 1.37
N HIS A 92 -12.89 -9.11 2.55
CA HIS A 92 -13.98 -9.22 3.52
C HIS A 92 -15.15 -8.23 3.29
N SER A 93 -14.99 -7.27 2.39
CA SER A 93 -16.01 -6.24 2.10
C SER A 93 -16.32 -6.16 0.61
N ASN A 94 -17.60 -5.96 0.29
CA ASN A 94 -18.06 -5.64 -1.06
C ASN A 94 -17.52 -4.27 -1.55
N SER A 95 -17.07 -3.43 -0.62
CA SER A 95 -16.45 -2.14 -0.89
C SER A 95 -14.94 -2.29 -1.06
N ALA A 96 -14.43 -1.82 -2.21
CA ALA A 96 -12.99 -1.74 -2.45
C ALA A 96 -12.25 -0.90 -1.39
N VAL A 97 -12.96 0.01 -0.72
CA VAL A 97 -12.41 0.90 0.31
C VAL A 97 -12.09 0.11 1.59
N GLY A 98 -12.95 -0.83 1.99
CA GLY A 98 -12.73 -1.67 3.17
C GLY A 98 -11.47 -2.53 3.06
N VAL A 99 -11.30 -3.21 1.93
CA VAL A 99 -10.10 -4.04 1.66
C VAL A 99 -8.84 -3.17 1.54
N ALA A 100 -8.95 -2.01 0.90
CA ALA A 100 -7.83 -1.07 0.80
C ALA A 100 -7.40 -0.52 2.18
N ALA A 101 -8.35 -0.35 3.10
CA ALA A 101 -8.06 0.05 4.48
C ALA A 101 -7.29 -1.06 5.23
N THR A 102 -7.70 -2.32 5.07
CA THR A 102 -6.96 -3.47 5.63
C THR A 102 -5.55 -3.56 5.03
N MET A 103 -5.40 -3.44 3.71
CA MET A 103 -4.07 -3.41 3.09
C MET A 103 -3.19 -2.28 3.64
N ALA A 104 -3.74 -1.08 3.81
CA ALA A 104 -3.01 0.05 4.38
C ALA A 104 -2.69 -0.16 5.87
N HIS A 105 -3.57 -0.83 6.63
CA HIS A 105 -3.30 -1.24 8.01
C HIS A 105 -2.10 -2.20 8.07
N GLU A 106 -2.11 -3.26 7.26
CA GLU A 106 -1.04 -4.26 7.23
C GLU A 106 0.29 -3.69 6.73
N MET A 107 0.27 -2.83 5.71
CA MET A 107 1.45 -2.06 5.31
C MET A 107 1.93 -1.12 6.44
N GLY A 108 1.04 -0.58 7.27
CA GLY A 108 1.37 0.19 8.47
C GLY A 108 2.20 -0.61 9.48
N HIS A 109 1.87 -1.89 9.67
CA HIS A 109 2.72 -2.81 10.43
C HIS A 109 4.10 -2.98 9.81
N ASN A 110 4.20 -3.16 8.48
CA ASN A 110 5.50 -3.21 7.81
C ASN A 110 6.32 -1.93 8.04
N PHE A 111 5.67 -0.77 8.09
CA PHE A 111 6.26 0.53 8.47
C PHE A 111 6.58 0.68 9.97
N GLY A 112 6.38 -0.36 10.76
CA GLY A 112 6.67 -0.37 12.19
C GLY A 112 5.63 0.30 13.07
N MET A 113 4.45 0.63 12.53
CA MET A 113 3.35 1.14 13.33
C MET A 113 2.70 -0.01 14.12
N SER A 114 2.56 0.20 15.42
CA SER A 114 1.87 -0.71 16.34
C SER A 114 0.47 -0.19 16.61
N HIS A 115 -0.46 -1.09 16.97
CA HIS A 115 -1.78 -0.69 17.45
C HIS A 115 -1.68 0.25 18.67
N ASP A 116 -2.65 1.16 18.80
CA ASP A 116 -2.74 2.06 19.94
C ASP A 116 -3.14 1.36 21.23
N SER A 117 -4.03 0.36 21.14
CA SER A 117 -4.52 -0.47 22.24
C SER A 117 -4.73 -1.93 21.81
N PRO A 118 -4.69 -2.91 22.72
CA PRO A 118 -5.09 -4.29 22.44
C PRO A 118 -6.54 -4.35 21.95
N GLY A 119 -6.81 -5.05 20.85
CA GLY A 119 -8.17 -5.27 20.32
C GLY A 119 -8.73 -4.16 19.42
N CYS A 120 -7.97 -3.09 19.16
CA CYS A 120 -8.42 -1.88 18.45
C CYS A 120 -8.79 -2.08 16.96
N CYS A 121 -8.56 -3.26 16.40
CA CYS A 121 -8.71 -3.54 14.97
C CYS A 121 -9.29 -4.93 14.70
N LEU A 122 -10.04 -5.48 15.66
CA LEU A 122 -10.83 -6.69 15.45
C LEU A 122 -12.11 -6.29 14.70
N ALA A 123 -12.47 -7.01 13.64
CA ALA A 123 -13.74 -6.80 12.98
C ALA A 123 -14.90 -7.20 13.93
N GLN A 124 -15.72 -6.23 14.34
CA GLN A 124 -16.98 -6.50 15.04
C GLN A 124 -18.13 -6.60 14.03
N PRO A 125 -19.18 -7.40 14.31
CA PRO A 125 -20.36 -7.50 13.45
C PRO A 125 -21.08 -6.16 13.21
N GLU A 126 -20.89 -5.20 14.12
CA GLU A 126 -21.54 -3.89 14.15
C GLU A 126 -20.72 -2.77 13.48
N ASP A 127 -19.47 -3.05 13.07
CA ASP A 127 -18.52 -2.02 12.59
C ASP A 127 -18.82 -1.45 11.19
N GLY A 128 -19.81 -1.98 10.47
CA GLY A 128 -20.12 -1.55 9.10
C GLY A 128 -18.90 -1.65 8.17
N ASP A 129 -18.89 -0.86 7.09
CA ASP A 129 -17.70 -0.74 6.24
C ASP A 129 -16.56 -0.20 7.13
N PHE A 130 -15.39 -0.85 7.08
CA PHE A 130 -14.24 -0.67 7.97
C PHE A 130 -13.20 0.41 7.50
N PRO A 131 -13.50 1.52 6.78
CA PRO A 131 -12.44 2.33 6.16
C PRO A 131 -11.79 3.40 7.07
N PHE A 132 -12.07 3.47 8.37
CA PHE A 132 -11.60 4.59 9.19
C PHE A 132 -10.43 4.33 10.17
N LEU A 133 -9.85 3.12 10.20
CA LEU A 133 -8.98 2.74 11.31
C LEU A 133 -7.48 3.01 11.11
N VAL A 134 -7.00 3.23 9.88
CA VAL A 134 -5.54 3.33 9.61
C VAL A 134 -4.91 4.62 10.14
N ASN A 135 -5.67 5.71 10.28
CA ASN A 135 -5.12 7.00 10.76
C ASN A 135 -5.47 7.33 12.22
N ARG A 136 -6.47 6.67 12.83
CA ARG A 136 -6.88 6.94 14.22
C ARG A 136 -6.30 6.00 15.27
N HIS A 137 -5.74 4.87 14.85
CA HIS A 137 -5.36 3.79 15.78
C HIS A 137 -3.90 3.33 15.67
N PHE A 138 -3.08 4.13 14.99
CA PHE A 138 -1.65 3.89 14.86
C PHE A 138 -0.82 5.02 15.45
N LYS A 139 0.18 4.63 16.25
CA LYS A 139 1.21 5.54 16.75
C LYS A 139 2.09 6.01 15.59
N ILE A 140 1.78 7.16 14.97
CA ILE A 140 2.61 7.79 13.92
C ILE A 140 4.06 7.98 14.39
N ASN A 141 4.29 8.21 15.68
CA ASN A 141 5.63 8.29 16.27
C ASN A 141 6.43 6.97 16.11
N SER A 142 5.77 5.82 15.97
CA SER A 142 6.44 4.55 15.66
C SER A 142 6.95 4.50 14.22
N LEU A 143 6.19 5.03 13.24
CA LEU A 143 6.69 5.22 11.87
C LEU A 143 7.94 6.10 11.87
N LYS A 144 7.87 7.27 12.51
CA LYS A 144 9.01 8.20 12.57
C LYS A 144 10.25 7.53 13.14
N ARG A 145 10.12 6.85 14.28
CA ARG A 145 11.23 6.09 14.89
C ARG A 145 11.77 4.99 13.99
N TYR A 146 10.89 4.26 13.29
CA TYR A 146 11.30 3.21 12.36
C TYR A 146 12.12 3.78 11.20
N LEU A 147 11.63 4.84 10.54
CA LEU A 147 12.36 5.50 9.46
C LEU A 147 13.68 6.11 9.95
N SER A 148 13.69 6.78 11.11
CA SER A 148 14.91 7.35 11.69
C SER A 148 15.95 6.29 12.10
N SER A 149 15.53 5.05 12.38
CA SER A 149 16.44 3.94 12.67
C SER A 149 17.09 3.34 11.42
N GLY A 150 16.77 3.86 10.24
CA GLY A 150 17.24 3.33 8.95
C GLY A 150 16.35 2.21 8.39
N GLY A 151 15.14 2.04 8.92
CA GLY A 151 14.09 1.26 8.27
C GLY A 151 13.58 1.95 7.00
N GLY A 152 13.08 1.19 6.03
CA GLY A 152 12.51 1.78 4.81
C GLY A 152 13.54 2.30 3.78
N LYS A 153 14.81 1.91 3.86
CA LYS A 153 15.88 2.42 2.96
C LYS A 153 15.62 2.23 1.46
N CYS A 154 14.90 1.19 1.07
CA CYS A 154 14.52 0.95 -0.32
C CYS A 154 13.51 1.97 -0.88
N LEU A 155 12.88 2.78 -0.02
CA LEU A 155 11.80 3.69 -0.44
C LEU A 155 12.30 5.06 -0.89
N PHE A 156 13.62 5.32 -0.83
CA PHE A 156 14.21 6.62 -1.17
C PHE A 156 14.54 6.76 -2.66
N ASN A 157 14.44 5.69 -3.45
CA ASN A 157 14.50 5.78 -4.90
C ASN A 157 13.09 5.91 -5.49
N PRO A 158 12.91 6.70 -6.57
CA PRO A 158 11.65 6.72 -7.29
C PRO A 158 11.38 5.35 -7.94
N PRO A 159 10.10 4.98 -8.15
CA PRO A 159 9.74 3.80 -8.93
C PRO A 159 10.08 4.00 -10.41
N ASN A 160 10.25 2.91 -11.15
CA ASN A 160 10.31 2.97 -12.61
C ASN A 160 8.90 3.22 -13.17
N THR A 161 8.67 4.43 -13.67
CA THR A 161 7.35 4.89 -14.14
C THR A 161 6.85 4.12 -15.36
N ARG A 162 7.75 3.58 -16.20
CA ARG A 162 7.39 2.80 -17.41
C ARG A 162 6.70 1.47 -17.11
N VAL A 163 6.86 0.94 -15.90
CA VAL A 163 6.25 -0.32 -15.47
C VAL A 163 5.14 -0.12 -14.43
N MET A 164 4.80 1.13 -14.12
CA MET A 164 3.72 1.43 -13.19
C MET A 164 2.36 1.11 -13.82
N TYR A 165 1.51 0.49 -13.02
CA TYR A 165 0.13 0.24 -13.38
C TYR A 165 -0.68 1.54 -13.35
N GLY A 166 -1.46 1.80 -14.40
CA GLY A 166 -2.23 3.04 -14.57
C GLY A 166 -1.71 3.92 -15.70
N GLY A 167 -0.51 3.62 -16.23
CA GLY A 167 0.11 4.39 -17.30
C GLY A 167 0.56 5.78 -16.86
N GLN A 168 1.10 6.53 -17.81
CA GLN A 168 1.54 7.90 -17.58
C GLN A 168 0.35 8.82 -17.36
N ARG A 169 0.35 9.60 -16.28
CA ARG A 169 -0.75 10.48 -15.91
C ARG A 169 -0.31 11.65 -15.05
N CYS A 170 -0.23 12.81 -15.68
CA CYS A 170 -0.10 14.12 -15.07
C CYS A 170 -1.04 14.32 -13.86
N GLY A 171 -0.45 14.71 -12.73
CA GLY A 171 -1.12 14.89 -11.44
C GLY A 171 -1.12 13.65 -10.54
N ASN A 172 -0.45 12.55 -10.92
CA ASN A 172 -0.26 11.38 -10.05
C ASN A 172 0.93 11.56 -9.08
N GLY A 173 1.72 12.61 -9.27
CA GLY A 173 2.87 13.00 -8.47
C GLY A 173 4.18 12.32 -8.89
N TYR A 174 4.18 11.44 -9.87
CA TYR A 174 5.39 10.82 -10.39
C TYR A 174 5.85 11.63 -11.60
N LEU A 175 7.15 11.93 -11.68
CA LEU A 175 7.68 12.58 -12.87
C LEU A 175 7.86 11.55 -13.98
N GLU A 176 7.06 11.64 -15.03
CA GLU A 176 7.03 10.68 -16.12
C GLU A 176 7.68 11.21 -17.39
N GLU A 177 7.96 10.33 -18.36
CA GLU A 177 8.58 10.73 -19.62
C GLU A 177 7.63 11.65 -20.40
N GLY A 178 8.09 12.85 -20.76
CA GLY A 178 7.25 13.88 -21.38
C GLY A 178 6.76 14.95 -20.41
N GLU A 179 6.91 14.75 -19.09
CA GLU A 179 6.53 15.75 -18.08
C GLU A 179 7.75 16.57 -17.64
N GLU A 180 7.56 17.90 -17.53
CA GLU A 180 8.57 18.79 -16.93
C GLU A 180 8.47 18.78 -15.40
N CYS A 181 7.25 18.61 -14.87
CA CYS A 181 6.99 18.48 -13.45
C CYS A 181 5.61 17.83 -13.16
N ASP A 182 5.47 17.14 -12.03
CA ASP A 182 4.19 16.66 -11.50
C ASP A 182 4.08 16.98 -10.00
N CYS A 183 3.20 17.92 -9.66
CA CYS A 183 2.95 18.36 -8.28
C CYS A 183 1.82 17.59 -7.56
N GLY A 184 1.25 16.57 -8.20
CA GLY A 184 0.10 15.80 -7.72
C GLY A 184 -1.24 16.47 -8.04
N GLU A 185 -2.33 15.89 -7.54
CA GLU A 185 -3.69 16.41 -7.77
C GLU A 185 -3.87 17.84 -7.24
N VAL A 186 -4.66 18.65 -7.96
CA VAL A 186 -4.85 20.11 -7.79
C VAL A 186 -5.22 20.54 -6.35
N GLU A 187 -5.74 19.64 -5.51
CA GLU A 187 -6.00 19.90 -4.09
C GLU A 187 -4.73 20.15 -3.25
N VAL A 188 -3.53 19.84 -3.76
CA VAL A 188 -2.26 20.07 -3.07
C VAL A 188 -1.70 21.46 -3.41
N ARG A 189 -2.35 22.51 -2.91
CA ARG A 189 -1.71 23.84 -2.86
C ARG A 189 -0.62 23.85 -1.78
N ARG A 190 0.60 23.47 -2.16
CA ARG A 190 1.82 23.91 -1.47
C ARG A 190 2.64 24.74 -2.45
N GLU A 191 3.30 25.77 -1.94
CA GLU A 191 4.05 26.83 -2.63
C GLU A 191 5.20 26.39 -3.56
N PHE A 192 5.22 25.16 -4.07
CA PHE A 192 6.18 24.74 -5.09
C PHE A 192 5.61 25.02 -6.47
N HIS A 193 6.24 26.00 -7.09
CA HIS A 193 5.83 26.58 -8.35
C HIS A 193 6.12 25.61 -9.52
N CYS A 194 5.26 24.61 -9.74
CA CYS A 194 5.04 24.07 -11.09
C CYS A 194 4.31 25.15 -11.89
N PHE A 195 5.03 26.19 -12.32
CA PHE A 195 4.46 27.29 -13.11
C PHE A 195 4.81 27.05 -14.59
N PRO A 196 3.81 27.09 -15.48
CA PRO A 196 4.01 26.92 -16.91
C PRO A 196 4.81 28.11 -17.44
N SER A 197 6.03 27.89 -17.90
CA SER A 197 6.72 28.88 -18.72
C SER A 197 6.03 28.91 -20.08
N HIS A 198 5.16 29.91 -20.24
CA HIS A 198 4.55 30.38 -21.48
C HIS A 198 3.41 29.52 -22.08
N LEU A 199 2.18 30.03 -21.91
CA LEU A 199 1.05 29.85 -22.84
C LEU A 199 0.53 28.43 -23.16
N LEU A 200 0.68 27.43 -22.28
CA LEU A 200 -0.22 26.26 -22.08
C LEU A 200 0.41 25.31 -21.04
N PRO A 201 -0.32 24.71 -20.09
CA PRO A 201 0.20 23.59 -19.31
C PRO A 201 0.22 22.37 -20.25
N ARG A 202 1.33 22.14 -20.96
CA ARG A 202 1.45 20.96 -21.83
C ARG A 202 1.81 19.74 -21.00
N CYS A 203 0.78 19.14 -20.41
CA CYS A 203 0.64 17.70 -20.39
C CYS A 203 0.06 17.31 -21.76
N ASP A 204 0.88 17.25 -22.81
CA ASP A 204 0.44 16.84 -24.17
C ASP A 204 0.55 15.30 -24.28
N PHE A 205 -0.59 14.60 -24.26
CA PHE A 205 -0.76 13.28 -24.87
C PHE A 205 -2.09 13.30 -25.61
N ASP A 206 -2.07 12.94 -26.91
CA ASP A 206 -3.22 12.92 -27.83
C ASP A 206 -4.53 12.34 -27.25
#